data_AF-A0A4E0QTA3-F1
#
_entry.id   AF-A0A4E0QTA3-F1
#
_cell.length_a   1.000
_cell.length_b   1.000
_cell.length_c   1.000
_cell.angle_alpha   90.00
_cell.angle_beta   90.00
_cell.angle_gamma   90.00
#
_symmetry.space_group_name_H-M   'P 1'
#
loop_
_entity.id
_entity.type
_entity.pdbx_description
1 polymer ?
#
loop_
_entity_poly.entity_id
_entity_poly.type
_entity_poly.pdbx_seq_one_letter_code
_entity_poly.pdbx_strand_id
1 'polypeptide(L)'
;MVRNETELEEQISLEDNYNEKVQPVSTIHGFEMYTRALEELINYIPVIAFVREAKEGGAVEFISEKVSEFGYCAKDFYTGKLAYEDIIDPEDAAGALLELQENAREGAYEFSQTYRIRTRKGQVRWVEENTSIFRNEEGRPVYYTGTLKEIEEQ
;
A
#
# COMPACT_ATOMS: atom_id res chain seq x y z
N MET A 1 -9.14 24.75 -61.33
CA MET A 1 -10.27 24.52 -60.40
C MET A 1 -9.69 23.69 -59.27
N VAL A 2 -9.25 24.38 -58.23
CA VAL A 2 -8.48 23.86 -57.10
C VAL A 2 -9.49 23.66 -55.97
N ARG A 3 -9.71 22.40 -55.58
CA ARG A 3 -10.44 21.91 -54.41
C ARG A 3 -9.65 20.69 -53.96
N ASN A 4 -9.26 20.43 -52.72
CA ASN A 4 -9.39 21.08 -51.43
C ASN A 4 -8.27 20.45 -50.59
N GLU A 5 -7.06 21.00 -50.58
CA GLU A 5 -6.01 20.55 -49.62
C GLU A 5 -6.26 21.15 -48.22
N THR A 6 -6.92 22.31 -48.15
CA THR A 6 -7.23 23.01 -46.90
C THR A 6 -8.28 22.30 -46.04
N GLU A 7 -9.23 21.56 -46.63
CA GLU A 7 -10.24 20.79 -45.85
C GLU A 7 -9.66 19.53 -45.22
N LEU A 8 -8.61 18.94 -45.80
CA LEU A 8 -7.93 17.76 -45.25
C LEU A 8 -6.99 18.14 -44.09
N GLU A 9 -6.33 19.30 -44.14
CA GLU A 9 -5.51 19.78 -43.03
C GLU A 9 -6.34 20.26 -41.83
N GLU A 10 -7.54 20.83 -42.05
CA GLU A 10 -8.48 21.14 -40.96
C GLU A 10 -9.04 19.89 -40.28
N GLN A 11 -9.26 18.79 -41.03
CA GLN A 11 -9.72 17.53 -40.44
C GLN A 11 -8.65 16.84 -39.59
N ILE A 12 -7.37 16.93 -39.99
CA ILE A 12 -6.25 16.37 -39.21
C ILE A 12 -6.00 17.21 -37.94
N SER A 13 -6.13 18.54 -38.02
CA SER A 13 -5.99 19.43 -36.84
C SER A 13 -7.13 19.29 -35.81
N LEU A 14 -8.28 18.72 -36.19
CA LEU A 14 -9.41 18.51 -35.28
C LEU A 14 -9.39 17.13 -34.59
N GLU A 15 -8.72 16.12 -35.18
CA GLU A 15 -8.52 14.81 -34.54
C GLU A 15 -7.34 14.80 -33.54
N ASP A 16 -6.35 15.66 -33.73
CA ASP A 16 -5.18 15.78 -32.83
C ASP A 16 -5.47 16.55 -31.52
N ASN A 17 -6.70 17.05 -31.33
CA ASN A 17 -7.13 17.77 -30.13
C ASN A 17 -8.19 17.02 -29.30
N TYR A 18 -8.39 15.72 -29.55
CA TYR A 18 -9.33 14.85 -28.83
C TYR A 18 -8.60 13.73 -28.08
N ASN A 19 -7.50 14.04 -27.39
CA ASN A 19 -6.87 13.05 -26.50
C ASN A 19 -6.20 13.64 -25.25
N GLU A 20 -6.58 14.84 -24.80
CA GLU A 20 -6.46 15.17 -23.38
C GLU A 20 -7.62 14.52 -22.62
N LYS A 21 -7.43 13.25 -22.25
CA LYS A 21 -8.32 12.49 -21.36
C LYS A 21 -8.33 13.11 -19.96
N VAL A 22 -9.08 14.18 -19.78
CA VAL A 22 -9.60 14.53 -18.45
C VAL A 22 -10.68 13.50 -18.13
N GLN A 23 -10.35 12.54 -17.26
CA GLN A 23 -11.32 11.56 -16.76
C GLN A 23 -12.53 12.32 -16.17
N PRO A 24 -13.77 11.98 -16.54
CA PRO A 24 -14.94 12.71 -16.08
C PRO A 24 -15.05 12.59 -14.55
N VAL A 25 -15.31 13.72 -13.88
CA VAL A 25 -15.43 13.87 -12.41
C VAL A 25 -16.39 12.83 -11.78
N SER A 26 -17.35 12.31 -12.55
CA SER A 26 -18.24 11.22 -12.14
C SER A 26 -17.53 9.90 -11.82
N THR A 27 -16.45 9.57 -12.53
CA THR A 27 -15.64 8.36 -12.31
C THR A 27 -14.75 8.50 -11.08
N ILE A 28 -14.23 9.71 -10.84
CA ILE A 28 -13.41 10.03 -9.65
C ILE A 28 -14.25 9.87 -8.37
N HIS A 29 -15.47 10.43 -8.36
CA HIS A 29 -16.37 10.30 -7.21
C HIS A 29 -16.74 8.84 -6.90
N GLY A 30 -16.97 8.02 -7.94
CA GLY A 30 -17.23 6.59 -7.77
C GLY A 30 -16.03 5.84 -7.18
N PHE A 31 -14.82 6.18 -7.61
CA PHE A 31 -13.59 5.61 -7.07
C PHE A 31 -13.36 6.01 -5.61
N GLU A 32 -13.54 7.30 -5.27
CA GLU A 32 -13.44 7.79 -3.88
C GLU A 32 -14.46 7.11 -2.95
N MET A 33 -15.71 6.99 -3.40
CA MET A 33 -16.74 6.28 -2.63
C MET A 33 -16.40 4.80 -2.42
N TYR A 34 -15.88 4.13 -3.45
CA TYR A 34 -15.47 2.73 -3.37
C TYR A 34 -14.29 2.54 -2.42
N THR A 35 -13.25 3.39 -2.51
CA THR A 35 -12.10 3.37 -1.59
C THR A 35 -12.55 3.54 -0.15
N ARG A 36 -13.41 4.54 0.14
CA ARG A 36 -13.93 4.74 1.49
C ARG A 36 -14.72 3.52 2.00
N ALA A 37 -15.53 2.89 1.15
CA ALA A 37 -16.26 1.69 1.53
C ALA A 37 -15.32 0.50 1.86
N LEU A 38 -14.23 0.35 1.10
CA LEU A 38 -13.20 -0.65 1.41
C LEU A 38 -12.46 -0.34 2.71
N GLU A 39 -12.10 0.91 2.96
CA GLU A 39 -11.47 1.34 4.21
C GLU A 39 -12.38 1.06 5.42
N GLU A 40 -13.68 1.38 5.32
CA GLU A 40 -14.67 1.07 6.34
C GLU A 40 -14.79 -0.44 6.60
N LEU A 41 -14.83 -1.25 5.54
CA LEU A 41 -14.87 -2.71 5.67
C LEU A 41 -13.61 -3.26 6.34
N ILE A 42 -12.44 -2.81 5.91
CA ILE A 42 -11.15 -3.22 6.48
C ILE A 42 -11.10 -2.88 7.98
N ASN A 43 -11.58 -1.70 8.37
CA ASN A 43 -11.60 -1.28 9.77
C ASN A 43 -12.55 -2.10 10.65
N TYR A 44 -13.50 -2.85 10.07
CA TYR A 44 -14.38 -3.76 10.81
C TYR A 44 -13.72 -5.13 11.06
N ILE A 45 -12.74 -5.54 10.24
CA ILE A 45 -12.06 -6.83 10.37
C ILE A 45 -11.07 -6.75 11.55
N PRO A 46 -10.94 -7.79 12.39
CA PRO A 46 -10.03 -7.79 13.54
C PRO A 46 -8.56 -8.01 13.14
N VAL A 47 -8.08 -7.27 12.15
CA VAL A 47 -6.69 -7.27 11.67
C VAL A 47 -6.25 -5.85 11.34
N ILE A 48 -4.95 -5.58 11.43
CA ILE A 48 -4.38 -4.34 10.93
C ILE A 48 -3.96 -4.58 9.49
N ALA A 49 -4.60 -3.94 8.53
CA ALA A 49 -4.16 -4.00 7.14
C ALA A 49 -3.16 -2.89 6.86
N PHE A 50 -2.21 -3.12 5.96
CA PHE A 50 -1.23 -2.11 5.55
C PHE A 50 -0.91 -2.17 4.05
N VAL A 51 -0.48 -1.03 3.52
CA VAL A 51 0.15 -0.87 2.21
C VAL A 51 1.36 0.03 2.41
N ARG A 52 2.54 -0.44 2.00
CA ARG A 52 3.78 0.35 2.06
C ARG A 52 4.65 0.10 0.84
N GLU A 53 5.48 1.07 0.52
CA GLU A 53 6.48 0.94 -0.54
C GLU A 53 7.47 -0.20 -0.24
N ALA A 54 7.85 -0.93 -1.28
CA ALA A 54 8.77 -2.06 -1.17
C ALA A 54 10.24 -1.64 -1.13
N LYS A 55 10.59 -0.81 -0.14
CA LYS A 55 11.96 -0.37 0.17
C LYS A 55 12.13 -0.22 1.68
N GLU A 56 13.38 -0.19 2.15
CA GLU A 56 13.70 0.07 3.55
C GLU A 56 13.24 1.48 3.94
N GLY A 57 12.49 1.59 5.04
CA GLY A 57 11.86 2.86 5.44
C GLY A 57 10.84 3.37 4.41
N GLY A 58 10.25 2.45 3.63
CA GLY A 58 9.25 2.76 2.62
C GLY A 58 8.05 3.49 3.21
N ALA A 59 7.50 4.45 2.46
CA ALA A 59 6.35 5.20 2.92
C ALA A 59 5.16 4.25 3.14
N VAL A 60 4.46 4.42 4.26
CA VAL A 60 3.18 3.75 4.52
C VAL A 60 2.09 4.55 3.84
N GLU A 61 1.48 3.98 2.81
CA GLU A 61 0.39 4.60 2.05
C GLU A 61 -0.97 4.37 2.71
N PHE A 62 -1.13 3.21 3.34
CA PHE A 62 -2.34 2.84 4.06
C PHE A 62 -1.99 2.00 5.29
N ILE A 63 -2.67 2.26 6.41
CA ILE A 63 -2.68 1.40 7.59
C ILE A 63 -4.04 1.55 8.28
N SER A 64 -4.71 0.43 8.57
CA SER A 64 -6.06 0.50 9.13
C SER A 64 -6.06 1.15 10.54
N GLU A 65 -7.18 1.78 10.91
CA GLU A 65 -7.34 2.47 12.19
C GLU A 65 -7.24 1.53 13.40
N LYS A 66 -7.30 0.22 13.14
CA LYS A 66 -7.10 -0.85 14.12
C LYS A 66 -5.74 -0.76 14.84
N VAL A 67 -4.73 -0.13 14.23
CA VAL A 67 -3.42 0.13 14.86
C VAL A 67 -3.51 0.96 16.15
N SER A 68 -4.62 1.68 16.33
CA SER A 68 -4.93 2.41 17.57
C SER A 68 -5.10 1.53 18.81
N GLU A 69 -5.41 0.24 18.65
CA GLU A 69 -5.45 -0.73 19.75
C GLU A 69 -4.07 -0.94 20.38
N PHE A 70 -3.00 -0.73 19.60
CA PHE A 70 -1.61 -0.72 20.08
C PHE A 70 -1.13 0.68 20.50
N GLY A 71 -2.01 1.68 20.50
CA GLY A 71 -1.75 3.04 20.96
C GLY A 71 -1.12 3.96 19.90
N TYR A 72 -1.05 3.53 18.65
CA TYR A 72 -0.54 4.34 17.54
C TYR A 72 -1.66 5.08 16.81
N CYS A 73 -1.33 6.18 16.14
CA CYS A 73 -2.26 6.87 15.24
C CYS A 73 -1.90 6.49 13.81
N ALA A 74 -2.88 6.01 13.01
CA ALA A 74 -2.65 5.67 11.60
C ALA A 74 -2.00 6.84 10.82
N LYS A 75 -2.41 8.07 11.13
CA LYS A 75 -1.85 9.30 10.54
C LYS A 75 -0.36 9.51 10.80
N ASP A 76 0.18 9.02 11.92
CA ASP A 76 1.61 9.16 12.20
C ASP A 76 2.44 8.34 11.20
N PHE A 77 1.90 7.25 10.65
CA PHE A 77 2.53 6.48 9.58
C PHE A 77 2.47 7.21 8.22
N TYR A 78 1.29 7.73 7.84
CA TYR A 78 1.11 8.48 6.58
C TYR A 78 1.98 9.73 6.49
N THR A 79 2.23 10.36 7.64
CA THR A 79 3.05 11.58 7.71
C THR A 79 4.54 11.29 7.83
N GLY A 80 4.95 10.01 7.86
CA GLY A 80 6.34 9.60 8.02
C GLY A 80 6.94 9.91 9.39
N LYS A 81 6.10 10.21 10.40
CA LYS A 81 6.56 10.36 11.79
C LYS A 81 6.91 9.01 12.42
N LEU A 82 6.30 7.95 11.91
CA LEU A 82 6.51 6.57 12.33
C LEU A 82 6.66 5.72 11.07
N ALA A 83 7.75 4.97 10.97
CA ALA A 83 7.91 3.93 9.98
C ALA A 83 7.16 2.66 10.41
N TYR A 84 6.94 1.73 9.48
CA TYR A 84 6.36 0.43 9.84
C TYR A 84 7.31 -0.35 10.76
N GLU A 85 8.61 -0.27 10.50
CA GLU A 85 9.65 -0.95 11.24
C GLU A 85 9.78 -0.44 12.69
N ASP A 86 9.32 0.78 12.97
CA ASP A 86 9.40 1.39 14.32
C ASP A 86 8.46 0.72 15.35
N ILE A 87 7.46 -0.04 14.90
CA ILE A 87 6.57 -0.78 15.81
C ILE A 87 7.07 -2.20 16.07
N ILE A 88 8.00 -2.72 15.28
CA ILE A 88 8.57 -4.05 15.47
C ILE A 88 9.47 -4.04 16.72
N ASP A 89 9.44 -5.09 17.52
CA ASP A 89 10.36 -5.21 18.65
C ASP A 89 11.81 -5.16 18.14
N PRO A 90 12.70 -4.34 18.74
CA PRO A 90 14.08 -4.22 18.30
C PRO A 90 14.85 -5.54 18.24
N GLU A 91 14.47 -6.53 19.04
CA GLU A 91 15.07 -7.87 19.00
C GLU A 91 14.68 -8.66 17.74
N ASP A 92 13.50 -8.40 17.17
CA ASP A 92 12.97 -9.13 16.02
C ASP A 92 13.12 -8.36 14.70
N ALA A 93 13.29 -7.03 14.75
CA ALA A 93 13.33 -6.15 13.58
C ALA A 93 14.33 -6.60 12.50
N ALA A 94 15.54 -7.00 12.90
CA ALA A 94 16.55 -7.47 11.95
C ALA A 94 16.18 -8.81 11.29
N GLY A 95 15.57 -9.72 12.06
CA GLY A 95 15.12 -11.02 11.56
C GLY A 95 13.94 -10.89 10.59
N ALA A 96 12.93 -10.09 10.98
CA ALA A 96 11.77 -9.80 10.14
C ALA A 96 12.18 -9.20 8.79
N LEU A 97 13.08 -8.20 8.81
CA LEU A 97 13.60 -7.57 7.60
C LEU A 97 14.38 -8.55 6.71
N LEU A 98 15.21 -9.42 7.30
CA LEU A 98 15.99 -10.39 6.54
C LEU A 98 15.07 -11.37 5.80
N GLU A 99 14.09 -11.95 6.49
CA GLU A 99 13.18 -12.91 5.87
C GLU A 99 12.24 -12.24 4.83
N LEU A 100 11.82 -10.99 5.04
CA LEU A 100 11.16 -10.19 3.99
C LEU A 100 12.05 -10.09 2.73
N GLN A 101 13.33 -9.73 2.90
CA GLN A 101 14.27 -9.57 1.79
C GLN A 101 14.54 -10.90 1.08
N GLU A 102 14.65 -12.00 1.82
CA GLU A 102 14.83 -13.34 1.26
C GLU A 102 13.61 -13.75 0.43
N ASN A 103 12.40 -13.63 0.97
CA ASN A 103 11.16 -13.91 0.23
C ASN A 103 11.04 -13.04 -1.02
N ALA A 104 11.36 -11.74 -0.91
CA ALA A 104 11.35 -10.83 -2.04
C ALA A 104 12.37 -11.23 -3.13
N ARG A 105 13.56 -11.68 -2.73
CA ARG A 105 14.64 -12.14 -3.63
C ARG A 105 14.29 -13.48 -4.30
N GLU A 106 13.66 -14.39 -3.57
CA GLU A 106 13.28 -15.73 -4.08
C GLU A 106 12.06 -15.70 -5.00
N GLY A 107 11.44 -14.53 -5.15
CA GLY A 107 10.31 -14.35 -6.05
C GLY A 107 8.98 -14.81 -5.44
N ALA A 108 8.89 -14.87 -4.11
CA ALA A 108 7.63 -15.13 -3.44
C ALA A 108 6.57 -14.09 -3.86
N TYR A 109 5.35 -14.58 -4.05
CA TYR A 109 4.16 -13.73 -4.24
C TYR A 109 3.56 -13.34 -2.90
N GLU A 110 3.60 -14.25 -1.93
CA GLU A 110 3.14 -14.05 -0.57
C GLU A 110 4.02 -14.85 0.40
N PHE A 111 4.10 -14.39 1.64
CA PHE A 111 4.75 -15.11 2.73
C PHE A 111 4.11 -14.69 4.06
N SER A 112 4.40 -15.45 5.12
CA SER A 112 3.93 -15.18 6.47
C SER A 112 5.10 -15.20 7.45
N GLN A 113 5.09 -14.30 8.42
CA GLN A 113 6.09 -14.21 9.49
C GLN A 113 5.39 -14.03 10.83
N THR A 114 6.05 -14.47 11.90
CA THR A 114 5.61 -14.19 13.27
C THR A 114 6.71 -13.47 14.01
N TYR A 115 6.39 -12.34 14.62
CA TYR A 115 7.33 -11.56 15.42
C TYR A 115 6.61 -10.74 16.47
N ARG A 116 7.40 -10.12 17.35
CA ARG A 116 6.91 -9.24 18.39
C ARG A 116 6.82 -7.80 17.88
N ILE A 117 5.74 -7.12 18.23
CA ILE A 117 5.62 -5.67 18.14
C ILE A 117 5.61 -5.05 19.53
N ARG A 118 5.98 -3.77 19.61
CA ARG A 118 5.78 -2.96 20.81
C ARG A 118 4.59 -2.05 20.62
N THR A 119 3.76 -1.96 21.64
CA THR A 119 2.74 -0.91 21.74
C THR A 119 3.39 0.42 22.13
N ARG A 120 2.67 1.54 21.95
CA ARG A 120 3.15 2.86 22.39
C ARG A 120 3.43 2.94 23.91
N LYS A 121 2.85 2.03 24.71
CA LYS A 121 3.10 1.92 26.15
C LYS A 121 4.27 0.99 26.50
N GLY A 122 4.97 0.44 25.50
CA GLY A 122 6.10 -0.47 25.68
C GLY A 122 5.72 -1.92 25.98
N GLN A 123 4.44 -2.29 25.89
CA GLN A 123 4.03 -3.69 26.01
C GLN A 123 4.39 -4.45 24.74
N VAL A 124 4.89 -5.67 24.89
CA VAL A 124 5.20 -6.60 23.81
C VAL A 124 3.93 -7.38 23.44
N ARG A 125 3.65 -7.52 22.13
CA ARG A 125 2.57 -8.35 21.59
C ARG A 125 3.09 -9.21 20.45
N TRP A 126 2.62 -10.45 20.35
CA TRP A 126 2.91 -11.33 19.23
C TRP A 126 1.95 -11.07 18.09
N VAL A 127 2.47 -10.97 16.88
CA VAL A 127 1.67 -10.81 15.67
C VAL A 127 2.09 -11.81 14.60
N GLU A 128 1.11 -12.27 13.86
CA GLU A 128 1.29 -12.95 12.58
C GLU A 128 1.10 -11.91 11.47
N GLU A 129 2.15 -11.69 10.68
CA GLU A 129 2.11 -10.89 9.45
C GLU A 129 1.87 -11.81 8.26
N ASN A 130 0.92 -11.47 7.40
CA ASN A 130 0.75 -12.08 6.09
C ASN A 130 0.94 -11.01 5.02
N THR A 131 1.93 -11.19 4.14
CA THR A 131 2.39 -10.16 3.20
C THR A 131 2.40 -10.66 1.78
N SER A 132 1.77 -9.90 0.90
CA SER A 132 1.82 -10.05 -0.55
C SER A 132 2.78 -9.03 -1.16
N ILE A 133 3.57 -9.48 -2.15
CA ILE A 133 4.58 -8.68 -2.83
C ILE A 133 4.06 -8.29 -4.21
N PHE A 134 3.71 -7.01 -4.38
CA PHE A 134 3.30 -6.47 -5.67
C PHE A 134 4.53 -6.07 -6.47
N ARG A 135 4.62 -6.55 -7.71
CA ARG A 135 5.77 -6.33 -8.60
C ARG A 135 5.34 -5.61 -9.86
N ASN A 136 6.25 -4.82 -10.43
CA ASN A 136 6.06 -4.24 -11.76
C ASN A 136 6.36 -5.25 -12.87
N GLU A 137 6.22 -4.83 -14.13
CA GLU A 137 6.48 -5.67 -15.32
C GLU A 137 7.91 -6.21 -15.41
N GLU A 138 8.87 -5.57 -14.73
CA GLU A 138 10.26 -6.03 -14.65
C GLU A 138 10.52 -7.00 -13.47
N GLY A 139 9.48 -7.37 -12.72
CA GLY A 139 9.57 -8.28 -11.57
C GLY A 139 10.11 -7.62 -10.29
N ARG A 140 10.32 -6.30 -10.27
CA ARG A 140 10.80 -5.57 -9.10
C ARG A 140 9.64 -5.33 -8.12
N PRO A 141 9.82 -5.61 -6.80
CA PRO A 141 8.86 -5.21 -5.79
C PRO A 141 8.58 -3.70 -5.83
N VAL A 142 7.30 -3.33 -5.76
CA VAL A 142 6.82 -1.94 -5.72
C VAL A 142 6.10 -1.67 -4.41
N TYR A 143 5.22 -2.59 -4.00
CA TYR A 143 4.50 -2.49 -2.73
C TYR A 143 4.53 -3.81 -1.97
N TYR A 144 4.56 -3.68 -0.65
CA TYR A 144 4.15 -4.73 0.27
C TYR A 144 2.77 -4.39 0.80
N THR A 145 1.85 -5.34 0.69
CA THR A 145 0.51 -5.22 1.25
C THR A 145 0.26 -6.41 2.14
N GLY A 146 -0.44 -6.22 3.25
CA GLY A 146 -0.65 -7.35 4.13
C GLY A 146 -1.56 -7.05 5.29
N THR A 147 -1.59 -8.01 6.19
CA THR A 147 -2.31 -7.91 7.45
C THR A 147 -1.42 -8.32 8.60
N LEU A 148 -1.56 -7.63 9.74
CA LEU A 148 -1.06 -8.03 11.04
C LEU A 148 -2.23 -8.47 11.89
N LYS A 149 -2.12 -9.69 12.41
CA LYS A 149 -3.10 -10.26 13.33
C LYS A 149 -2.41 -10.53 14.66
N GLU A 150 -2.96 -10.01 15.75
CA GLU A 150 -2.51 -10.38 17.08
C GLU A 150 -2.77 -11.87 17.34
N ILE A 151 -1.76 -12.56 17.85
CA ILE A 151 -1.83 -13.97 18.24
C ILE A 151 -1.43 -14.11 19.71
N GLU A 152 -1.82 -15.23 20.30
CA GLU A 152 -1.33 -15.60 21.64
C GLU A 152 0.16 -15.95 21.56
N GLU A 153 0.86 -15.76 22.68
CA GLU A 153 2.27 -16.15 22.82
C GLU A 153 2.45 -17.63 22.44
N GLN A 154 3.45 -17.90 21.59
CA GLN A 154 3.77 -19.26 21.13
C GLN A 154 4.50 -20.09 22.20
#